data_AF-A0A6P1BWQ7-F1
#
_entry.id   AF-A0A6P1BWQ7-F1
#
_cell.length_a   1.000
_cell.length_b   1.000
_cell.length_c   1.000
_cell.angle_alpha   90.00
_cell.angle_beta   90.00
_cell.angle_gamma   90.00
#
_symmetry.space_group_name_H-M   'P 1'
#
loop_
_entity.id
_entity.type
_entity.pdbx_description
1 polymer ?
#
loop_
_entity_poly.entity_id
_entity_poly.type
_entity_poly.pdbx_seq_one_letter_code
_entity_poly.pdbx_strand_id
1 'polypeptide(L)'
;MRNRKTNATAIMLALAMAACVPAAAGAETVLRIGMTAADIPRTLGQPDQGFEGNRFTGLTMYDALTMWDLSSSDKASALIPGL
;
A
#
# COMPACT_ATOMS: atom_id res chain seq x y z
N MET A 1 6.42 -45.66 22.23
CA MET A 1 5.50 -45.57 21.06
C MET A 1 4.32 -44.61 21.27
N ARG A 2 3.75 -44.49 22.49
CA ARG A 2 2.59 -43.61 22.79
C ARG A 2 2.84 -42.12 22.51
N ASN A 3 3.99 -41.57 22.91
CA ASN A 3 4.32 -40.14 22.72
C ASN A 3 4.48 -39.71 21.25
N ARG A 4 4.95 -40.61 20.36
CA ARG A 4 5.06 -40.29 18.92
C ARG A 4 3.69 -40.08 18.27
N LYS A 5 2.69 -40.86 18.70
CA LYS A 5 1.31 -40.74 18.20
C LYS A 5 0.66 -39.45 18.71
N THR A 6 0.89 -39.09 19.98
CA THR A 6 0.40 -37.84 20.58
C THR A 6 0.98 -36.59 19.92
N ASN A 7 2.28 -36.62 19.57
CA ASN A 7 2.92 -35.51 18.84
C ASN A 7 2.36 -35.37 17.43
N ALA A 8 2.08 -36.49 16.75
CA ALA A 8 1.48 -36.48 15.41
C ALA A 8 0.05 -35.89 15.43
N THR A 9 -0.78 -36.22 16.42
CA THR A 9 -2.11 -35.62 16.56
C THR A 9 -2.04 -34.13 16.90
N ALA A 10 -1.10 -33.70 17.74
CA ALA A 10 -0.92 -32.28 18.05
C ALA A 10 -0.51 -31.47 16.81
N ILE A 11 0.39 -32.00 15.98
CA ILE A 11 0.81 -31.37 14.72
C ILE A 11 -0.36 -31.29 13.73
N MET A 12 -1.13 -32.38 13.56
CA MET A 12 -2.30 -32.36 12.67
C MET A 12 -3.36 -31.36 13.12
N LEU A 13 -3.59 -31.23 14.44
CA LEU A 13 -4.52 -30.25 14.98
C LEU A 13 -4.04 -28.81 14.76
N ALA A 14 -2.74 -28.55 14.96
CA ALA A 14 -2.15 -27.23 14.69
C ALA A 14 -2.23 -26.86 13.21
N LEU A 15 -2.01 -27.83 12.30
CA LEU A 15 -2.10 -27.62 10.86
C LEU A 15 -3.55 -27.34 10.42
N ALA A 16 -4.52 -28.06 10.99
CA ALA A 16 -5.94 -27.83 10.75
C ALA A 16 -6.39 -26.44 11.24
N MET A 17 -5.92 -26.01 12.42
CA MET A 17 -6.20 -24.67 12.93
C MET A 17 -5.56 -23.56 12.09
N ALA A 18 -4.34 -23.76 11.59
CA ALA A 18 -3.67 -22.82 10.69
C ALA A 18 -4.40 -22.68 9.34
N ALA A 19 -5.01 -23.76 8.84
CA ALA A 19 -5.81 -23.75 7.62
C ALA A 19 -7.17 -23.05 7.77
N CYS A 20 -7.64 -22.84 9.01
CA CYS A 20 -8.86 -22.09 9.31
C CYS A 20 -8.61 -20.61 9.62
N VAL A 21 -7.35 -20.14 9.59
CA VAL A 21 -7.05 -18.71 9.63
C VAL A 21 -7.62 -18.09 8.35
N PRO A 22 -8.48 -17.06 8.44
CA PRO A 22 -9.08 -16.46 7.26
C PRO A 22 -7.99 -16.09 6.25
N ALA A 23 -8.09 -16.62 5.04
CA ALA A 23 -7.24 -16.25 3.92
C ALA A 23 -7.32 -14.74 3.73
N ALA A 24 -6.14 -14.11 3.63
CA ALA A 24 -5.86 -12.71 3.28
C ALA A 24 -7.04 -11.74 3.42
N ALA A 25 -6.96 -10.84 4.40
CA ALA A 25 -7.81 -9.66 4.43
C ALA A 25 -7.81 -8.99 3.04
N GLY A 26 -8.95 -9.03 2.35
CA GLY A 26 -9.11 -8.35 1.08
C GLY A 26 -9.03 -6.86 1.33
N ALA A 27 -7.86 -6.27 1.09
CA ALA A 27 -7.67 -4.84 1.20
C ALA A 27 -8.62 -4.15 0.21
N GLU A 28 -9.25 -3.07 0.65
CA GLU A 28 -10.04 -2.22 -0.22
C GLU A 28 -9.16 -1.75 -1.39
N THR A 29 -9.61 -1.99 -2.62
CA THR A 29 -8.86 -1.65 -3.84
C THR A 29 -9.18 -0.26 -4.35
N VAL A 30 -10.23 0.38 -3.82
CA VAL A 30 -10.71 1.69 -4.25
C VAL A 30 -10.50 2.68 -3.12
N LEU A 31 -9.50 3.55 -3.26
CA LEU A 31 -9.31 4.65 -2.33
C LEU A 31 -10.28 5.79 -2.65
N ARG A 32 -11.18 6.13 -1.70
CA ARG A 32 -12.07 7.29 -1.80
C ARG A 32 -11.47 8.46 -1.02
N ILE A 33 -11.16 9.54 -1.71
CA ILE A 33 -10.54 10.73 -1.11
C ILE A 33 -11.52 11.90 -1.24
N GLY A 34 -11.82 12.56 -0.12
CA GLY A 34 -12.49 13.86 -0.14
C GLY A 34 -11.51 14.98 -0.45
N MET A 35 -11.91 15.95 -1.29
CA MET A 35 -11.11 17.11 -1.65
C MET A 35 -11.89 18.39 -1.41
N THR A 36 -11.21 19.53 -1.28
CA THR A 36 -11.92 20.82 -1.24
C THR A 36 -12.61 21.05 -2.59
N ALA A 37 -13.74 21.75 -2.59
CA ALA A 37 -14.51 22.03 -3.81
C ALA A 37 -13.84 23.10 -4.71
N ALA A 38 -12.51 23.16 -4.73
CA ALA A 38 -11.79 23.81 -5.81
C ALA A 38 -12.14 23.09 -7.13
N ASP A 39 -12.13 23.80 -8.26
CA ASP A 39 -12.56 23.28 -9.58
C ASP A 39 -12.10 21.84 -9.88
N ILE A 40 -12.87 21.11 -10.69
CA ILE A 40 -12.55 19.74 -11.12
C ILE A 40 -11.10 19.69 -11.63
N PRO A 41 -10.22 18.85 -11.04
CA PRO A 41 -8.81 18.82 -11.39
C PRO A 41 -8.60 18.65 -12.89
N ARG A 42 -7.77 19.51 -13.50
CA ARG A 42 -7.40 19.35 -14.90
C ARG A 42 -6.49 18.13 -15.08
N THR A 43 -6.75 17.37 -16.14
CA THR A 43 -6.05 16.12 -16.48
C THR A 43 -5.19 16.22 -17.75
N LEU A 44 -5.06 17.42 -18.31
CA LEU A 44 -4.44 17.66 -19.63
C LEU A 44 -2.98 18.15 -19.54
N GLY A 45 -2.28 17.86 -18.45
CA GLY A 45 -0.88 18.26 -18.24
C GLY A 45 -0.66 18.87 -16.85
N GLN A 46 -0.11 20.09 -16.82
CA GLN A 46 0.28 20.73 -15.57
C GLN A 46 -0.91 20.87 -14.61
N PRO A 47 -0.83 20.32 -13.38
CA PRO A 47 -1.90 20.45 -12.41
C PRO A 47 -2.10 21.89 -11.96
N ASP A 48 -3.36 22.28 -11.78
CA ASP A 48 -3.79 23.57 -11.24
C ASP A 48 -4.21 23.44 -9.76
N GLN A 49 -4.80 24.48 -9.17
CA GLN A 49 -5.32 24.45 -7.79
C GLN A 49 -4.26 24.20 -6.70
N GLY A 50 -3.05 24.72 -6.89
CA GLY A 50 -1.97 24.61 -5.92
C GLY A 50 -1.55 23.16 -5.69
N PHE A 51 -1.61 22.69 -4.44
CA PHE A 51 -1.20 21.32 -4.13
C PHE A 51 -2.32 20.27 -4.31
N GLU A 52 -3.58 20.68 -4.45
CA GLU A 52 -4.66 19.71 -4.69
C GLU A 52 -4.56 19.09 -6.08
N GLY A 53 -4.36 19.87 -7.15
CA GLY A 53 -4.15 19.29 -8.48
C GLY A 53 -2.95 18.36 -8.51
N ASN A 54 -1.85 18.71 -7.83
CA ASN A 54 -0.68 17.83 -7.73
C ASN A 54 -1.00 16.50 -7.05
N ARG A 55 -1.86 16.50 -6.02
CA ARG A 55 -2.26 15.28 -5.30
C ARG A 55 -3.22 14.40 -6.09
N PHE A 56 -4.08 14.97 -6.94
CA PHE A 56 -5.14 14.22 -7.62
C PHE A 56 -4.86 13.85 -9.07
N THR A 57 -4.07 14.66 -9.79
CA THR A 57 -3.72 14.41 -11.18
C THR A 57 -2.22 14.37 -11.41
N GLY A 58 -1.45 15.23 -10.75
CA GLY A 58 0.01 15.30 -10.93
C GLY A 58 0.73 14.00 -10.58
N LEU A 59 0.70 13.60 -9.31
CA LEU A 59 1.43 12.44 -8.78
C LEU A 59 0.77 11.09 -9.09
N THR A 60 -0.48 11.09 -9.53
CA THR A 60 -1.27 9.87 -9.75
C THR A 60 -1.39 9.49 -11.23
N MET A 61 -1.29 10.45 -12.15
CA MET A 61 -1.37 10.20 -13.59
C MET A 61 0.00 10.22 -14.28
N TYR A 62 1.02 10.86 -13.67
CA TYR A 62 2.34 11.03 -14.27
C TYR A 62 3.45 10.61 -13.31
N ASP A 63 4.53 10.08 -13.87
CA ASP A 63 5.77 9.81 -13.13
C ASP A 63 6.65 11.06 -13.06
N ALA A 64 7.25 11.31 -11.91
CA ALA A 64 8.20 12.41 -11.74
C ALA A 64 9.61 11.99 -12.21
N LEU A 65 10.40 12.95 -12.72
CA LEU A 65 11.81 12.70 -13.09
C LEU A 65 12.69 12.36 -11.88
N THR A 66 12.29 12.83 -10.70
CA THR A 66 12.99 12.61 -9.43
C THR A 66 11.99 12.35 -8.32
N MET A 67 12.38 11.52 -7.36
CA MET A 67 11.57 11.13 -6.19
C MET A 67 12.36 11.33 -4.90
N TRP A 68 11.69 11.25 -3.76
CA TRP A 68 12.33 11.17 -2.44
C TRP A 68 12.54 9.72 -2.04
N ASP A 69 13.72 9.38 -1.51
CA ASP A 69 13.99 8.08 -0.90
C ASP A 69 13.25 7.97 0.44
N LEU A 70 12.20 7.15 0.45
CA LEU A 70 11.38 6.85 1.62
C LEU A 70 11.70 5.47 2.23
N SER A 71 12.86 4.87 1.90
CA SER A 71 13.26 3.53 2.36
C SER A 71 13.54 3.43 3.87
N SER A 72 13.58 4.54 4.59
CA SER A 72 13.86 4.56 6.02
C SER A 72 13.17 5.74 6.71
N SER A 73 12.69 5.49 7.93
CA SER A 73 12.12 6.51 8.82
C SER A 73 13.17 7.27 9.63
N ASP A 74 14.40 6.74 9.75
CA ASP A 74 15.37 7.18 10.75
C ASP A 74 16.47 8.08 10.17
N LYS A 75 16.51 8.22 8.84
CA LYS A 75 17.42 9.12 8.12
C LYS A 75 16.61 10.15 7.33
N ALA A 76 17.23 11.30 7.07
CA ALA A 76 16.66 12.28 6.15
C ALA A 76 16.54 11.67 4.73
N SER A 77 15.42 11.94 4.07
CA SER A 77 15.19 11.50 2.68
C SER A 77 16.10 12.25 1.70
N ALA A 78 16.71 11.49 0.79
CA ALA A 78 17.51 12.04 -0.31
C ALA A 78 16.71 12.06 -1.62
N LEU A 79 17.17 12.83 -2.61
CA LEU A 79 16.62 12.78 -3.97
C LEU A 79 17.18 11.58 -4.73
N ILE A 80 16.31 10.88 -5.45
CA ILE A 80 16.64 9.74 -6.31
C ILE A 80 16.00 9.92 -7.70
N PRO A 81 16.53 9.30 -8.77
CA PRO A 81 15.86 9.26 -10.06
C PRO A 81 14.48 8.59 -9.98
N GLY A 82 13.51 9.11 -10.74
CA GLY A 82 12.15 8.56 -10.83
C GLY A 82 11.82 7.84 -12.15
N LEU A 83 12.77 7.86 -13.10
CA LEU A 83 12.74 7.16 -14.39
C LEU A 83 14.08 6.49 -14.67
#